data_AF-A0A954HX71-F1
#
_entry.id   AF-A0A954HX71-F1
#
_cell.length_a   1.000
_cell.length_b   1.000
_cell.length_c   1.000
_cell.angle_alpha   90.00
_cell.angle_beta   90.00
_cell.angle_gamma   90.00
#
_symmetry.space_group_name_H-M   'P 1'
#
loop_
_entity.id
_entity.type
_entity.pdbx_description
1 polymer ?
#
loop_
_entity_poly.entity_id
_entity_poly.type
_entity_poly.pdbx_seq_one_letter_code
_entity_poly.pdbx_strand_id
1 'polypeptide(L)' 'MHVGNLQAAVGRLQDALDQLQLAWDQTRDQWQDENSRHIEEELLAPLAHEVKLSLPAIGQMSAALQQAVRECNE' A
#
# COMPACT_ATOMS: atom_id res chain seq x y z
N MET A 1 -13.85 11.42 11.35
CA MET A 1 -13.14 10.45 10.48
C MET A 1 -13.84 9.10 10.70
N HIS A 2 -14.52 8.56 9.68
CA HIS A 2 -15.28 7.31 9.84
C HIS A 2 -14.31 6.13 9.72
N VAL A 3 -14.27 5.23 10.69
CA VAL A 3 -13.28 4.14 10.73
C VAL A 3 -13.39 3.20 9.53
N GLY A 4 -14.58 3.09 8.93
CA GLY A 4 -14.78 2.39 7.65
C GLY A 4 -14.01 3.00 6.46
N ASN A 5 -13.60 4.26 6.53
CA ASN A 5 -12.80 4.90 5.47
C ASN A 5 -11.33 4.42 5.48
N LEU A 6 -10.80 4.02 6.64
CA LEU A 6 -9.42 3.52 6.76
C LEU A 6 -9.25 2.14 6.11
N GLN A 7 -10.21 1.24 6.31
CA GLN A 7 -10.21 -0.09 5.67
C GLN A 7 -10.33 0.02 4.15
N ALA A 8 -11.22 0.90 3.67
CA ALA A 8 -11.34 1.17 2.24
C ALA A 8 -10.05 1.81 1.67
N ALA A 9 -9.36 2.66 2.45
CA ALA A 9 -8.08 3.24 2.03
C ALA A 9 -6.97 2.19 1.91
N VAL A 10 -6.91 1.21 2.82
CA VAL A 10 -5.99 0.06 2.73
C VAL A 10 -6.19 -0.72 1.46
N GLY A 11 -7.44 -1.07 1.13
CA GLY A 11 -7.75 -1.80 -0.11
C GLY A 11 -7.30 -1.02 -1.35
N ARG A 12 -7.61 0.27 -1.43
CA ARG A 12 -7.16 1.13 -2.54
C ARG A 12 -5.63 1.21 -2.66
N LEU A 13 -4.91 1.20 -1.54
CA LEU A 13 -3.45 1.25 -1.53
C LEU A 13 -2.85 -0.07 -2.03
N GLN A 14 -3.44 -1.21 -1.66
CA GLN A 14 -3.06 -2.52 -2.18
C GLN A 14 -3.32 -2.60 -3.69
N ASP A 15 -4.53 -2.24 -4.13
CA ASP A 15 -4.89 -2.25 -5.55
C ASP A 15 -3.95 -1.38 -6.39
N ALA A 16 -3.57 -0.20 -5.89
CA ALA A 16 -2.65 0.69 -6.57
C ALA A 16 -1.23 0.11 -6.66
N LEU A 17 -0.76 -0.57 -5.61
CA LEU A 17 0.54 -1.24 -5.63
C LEU A 17 0.57 -2.40 -6.64
N ASP A 18 -0.50 -3.20 -6.68
CA ASP A 18 -0.64 -4.30 -7.63
C ASP A 18 -0.69 -3.81 -9.08
N GLN A 19 -1.42 -2.72 -9.34
CA GLN A 19 -1.46 -2.07 -10.65
C GLN A 19 -0.09 -1.52 -11.07
N LEU A 20 0.65 -0.92 -10.13
CA LEU A 20 2.00 -0.43 -10.38
C LEU A 20 2.95 -1.56 -10.75
N GLN A 21 2.90 -2.69 -10.03
CA GLN A 21 3.73 -3.85 -10.33
C GLN A 21 3.39 -4.45 -11.69
N LEU A 22 2.10 -4.60 -12.01
CA LEU A 22 1.66 -5.08 -13.32
C LEU A 22 2.13 -4.15 -14.45
N ALA A 23 2.01 -2.83 -14.27
CA ALA A 23 2.47 -1.86 -15.26
C ALA A 23 4.00 -1.89 -15.41
N TRP A 24 4.74 -2.09 -14.33
CA TRP A 24 6.19 -2.24 -14.38
C TRP A 24 6.61 -3.50 -15.13
N ASP A 25 5.99 -4.65 -14.84
CA ASP A 25 6.28 -5.92 -15.51
C ASP A 25 6.09 -5.80 -17.04
N GLN A 26 5.02 -5.14 -17.48
CA GLN A 26 4.78 -4.89 -18.91
C GLN A 26 5.79 -3.92 -19.53
N THR A 27 6.28 -2.95 -18.74
CA THR A 27 7.20 -1.92 -19.21
C THR A 27 8.62 -2.48 -19.34
N ARG A 28 9.09 -3.25 -18.35
CA ARG A 28 10.45 -3.80 -18.34
C ARG A 28 10.69 -4.83 -19.44
N ASP A 29 9.64 -5.43 -19.97
CA ASP A 29 9.73 -6.31 -21.15
C ASP A 29 10.31 -5.56 -22.36
N GLN A 30 10.03 -4.27 -22.49
CA GLN A 30 10.47 -3.41 -23.60
C GLN A 30 11.58 -2.41 -23.19
N TRP A 31 11.78 -2.18 -21.90
CA TRP A 31 12.74 -1.22 -21.36
C TRP A 31 13.71 -1.90 -20.39
N GLN A 32 14.92 -2.23 -20.87
CA GLN A 32 15.91 -3.06 -20.15
C GLN A 32 17.28 -2.38 -19.98
N ASP A 33 17.31 -1.05 -20.01
CA ASP A 33 18.55 -0.28 -19.83
C ASP A 33 18.93 -0.13 -18.34
N GLU A 34 20.00 0.62 -18.08
CA GLU A 34 20.45 0.90 -16.72
C GLU A 34 19.43 1.74 -15.91
N ASN A 35 18.72 2.65 -16.57
CA ASN A 35 17.74 3.50 -15.90
C ASN A 35 16.52 2.69 -15.44
N SER A 36 16.09 1.70 -16.23
CA SER A 36 15.02 0.78 -15.84
C SER A 36 15.37 0.00 -14.57
N ARG A 37 16.63 -0.49 -14.46
CA ARG A 37 17.13 -1.17 -13.27
C ARG A 37 17.19 -0.26 -12.05
N HIS A 38 17.69 0.97 -12.22
CA HIS A 38 17.72 1.96 -11.15
C HIS A 38 16.32 2.29 -10.62
N ILE A 39 15.32 2.42 -11.51
CA ILE A 39 13.92 2.62 -11.09
C ILE A 39 13.39 1.41 -10.30
N GLU A 40 13.63 0.18 -10.78
CA GLU A 40 13.17 -1.02 -10.08
C GLU A 40 13.80 -1.15 -8.69
N GLU A 41 15.12 -1.01 -8.61
CA GLU A 41 15.89 -1.29 -7.40
C GLU A 41 15.80 -0.15 -6.37
N GLU A 42 15.83 1.11 -6.81
CA GLU A 42 15.91 2.25 -5.89
C GLU A 42 14.57 2.92 -5.60
N LEU A 43 13.56 2.70 -6.44
CA LEU A 43 12.24 3.33 -6.27
C LEU A 43 11.14 2.30 -6.03
N LEU A 44 10.94 1.36 -6.97
CA LEU A 44 9.77 0.48 -6.94
C LEU A 44 9.87 -0.59 -5.85
N ALA A 45 11.01 -1.26 -5.71
CA ALA A 45 11.20 -2.27 -4.68
C ALA A 45 11.12 -1.70 -3.26
N PRO A 46 11.78 -0.56 -2.93
CA PRO A 46 11.63 0.08 -1.62
C PRO A 46 10.20 0.56 -1.36
N LEU A 47 9.56 1.19 -2.35
CA LEU A 47 8.17 1.65 -2.21
C LEU A 47 7.22 0.48 -1.91
N ALA A 48 7.34 -0.62 -2.64
CA ALA A 48 6.54 -1.82 -2.41
C ALA A 48 6.76 -2.41 -1.02
N HIS A 49 7.99 -2.37 -0.52
CA HIS A 49 8.33 -2.81 0.83
C HIS A 49 7.66 -1.94 1.90
N GLU A 50 7.85 -0.62 1.83
CA GLU A 50 7.32 0.34 2.79
C GLU A 50 5.78 0.34 2.83
N VAL A 51 5.14 0.22 1.66
CA VAL A 51 3.69 0.06 1.58
C VAL A 51 3.25 -1.21 2.31
N LYS A 52 3.87 -2.35 2.02
CA LYS A 52 3.54 -3.63 2.67
C LYS A 52 3.74 -3.60 4.18
N LEU A 53 4.76 -2.89 4.67
CA LEU A 53 4.98 -2.68 6.11
C LEU A 53 3.94 -1.77 6.75
N SER A 54 3.42 -0.78 6.01
CA SER A 54 2.46 0.19 6.52
C SER A 54 1.05 -0.38 6.66
N LEU A 55 0.65 -1.31 5.78
CA LEU A 55 -0.71 -1.86 5.75
C LEU A 55 -1.17 -2.51 7.06
N PRO A 56 -0.37 -3.37 7.74
CA PRO A 56 -0.74 -3.93 9.04
C PRO A 56 -0.92 -2.85 10.11
N ALA A 57 -0.06 -1.82 10.13
CA ALA A 57 -0.14 -0.73 11.09
C ALA A 57 -1.45 0.06 10.94
N ILE A 58 -1.87 0.32 9.70
CA ILE A 58 -3.16 0.96 9.40
C ILE A 58 -4.32 0.07 9.85
N GLY A 59 -4.21 -1.25 9.63
CA GLY A 59 -5.20 -2.23 10.09
C GLY A 59 -5.37 -2.25 11.62
N GLN A 60 -4.25 -2.25 12.35
CA GLN A 60 -4.25 -2.19 13.82
C GLN A 60 -4.86 -0.87 14.32
N MET A 61 -4.49 0.26 13.71
CA MET A 61 -5.04 1.57 14.05
C MET A 61 -6.56 1.63 13.82
N SER A 62 -7.03 1.06 12.71
CA SER A 62 -8.47 0.94 12.43
C SER A 62 -9.17 0.13 13.53
N ALA A 63 -8.65 -1.04 13.89
CA ALA A 63 -9.23 -1.88 14.94
C ALA A 63 -9.29 -1.17 16.30
N ALA A 64 -8.20 -0.49 16.70
CA ALA A 64 -8.15 0.28 17.95
C ALA A 64 -9.18 1.41 17.98
N LEU A 65 -9.35 2.15 16.87
CA LEU A 65 -10.36 3.20 16.76
C LEU A 65 -11.78 2.64 16.82
N GLN A 66 -12.06 1.49 16.20
CA GLN A 66 -13.38 0.85 16.31
C GLN A 66 -13.68 0.44 17.76
N GLN A 67 -12.67 -0.06 18.47
CA GLN A 67 -12.81 -0.44 19.88
C GLN A 67 -13.12 0.78 20.76
N ALA A 68 -12.35 1.86 20.63
CA ALA A 68 -12.59 3.10 21.37
C ALA A 68 -13.98 3.69 21.09
N VAL A 69 -14.44 3.66 19.84
CA VAL A 69 -15.80 4.12 19.49
C VAL A 69 -16.88 3.26 20.14
N ARG A 70 -16.67 1.94 20.28
CA ARG A 70 -17.61 1.07 20.99
C ARG A 70 -17.66 1.43 22.48
N GLU A 71 -16.50 1.53 23.12
CA GLU A 71 -16.38 1.83 24.55
C GLU A 71 -16.95 3.21 24.95
N CYS A 72 -16.90 4.21 24.06
CA CYS A 72 -17.50 5.52 24.32
C CYS A 72 -19.02 5.61 24.06
N ASN A 73 -19.61 4.60 23.41
CA ASN A 73 -21.05 4.55 23.13
C ASN A 73 -21.79 3.56 24.06
N GLU A 74 -21.07 2.89 24.97
CA GLU A 74 -21.59 2.14 26.11
C GLU A 74 -21.66 3.03 27.36
#